data_AF-A0A423S2H5-F1
#
_entry.id   AF-A0A423S2H5-F1
#
_cell.length_a   1.000
_cell.length_b   1.000
_cell.length_c   1.000
_cell.angle_alpha   90.00
_cell.angle_beta   90.00
_cell.angle_gamma   90.00
#
_symmetry.space_group_name_H-M   'P 1'
#
loop_
_entity.id
_entity.type
_entity.pdbx_description
1 polymer ?
#
loop_
_entity_poly.entity_id
_entity_poly.type
_entity_poly.pdbx_seq_one_letter_code
_entity_poly.pdbx_strand_id
1 'polypeptide(L)'
;MEVFRNIQFGVDIATSLTIIGALLSWLLNQRKVRKDEALRREQERQRGINDAARAVVAQSINSVISNLAGSFNQIVTDGTYIENRIDRAYAVGGRDALIRYLDSGLISLDDIQERLVTFRERISNFYESAASSRYLLIPSLYSLPEGGDAIQSLKRDFQDIMAAHNRIAGGYVALLSELRPLAIKVLELKKNGGNPEENGAAFYEQNESAVDSIVFDGDYFAFIETCVPSGREEDFRRLIESGVTRFSELDDSTKALVGSVLSNFIGTLLKSPNQLIATVLMLVSKELQLTRCECKEALVNLAAISARVHSKENTLPIAELAQELRSDKYFNVGSEIR
;
A
#
# COMPACT_ATOMS: atom_id res chain seq x y z
N MET A 1 -1.32 93.07 -69.04
CA MET A 1 -1.11 92.89 -67.60
C MET A 1 -2.39 92.25 -67.06
N GLU A 2 -2.67 90.96 -67.27
CA GLU A 2 -1.90 89.82 -66.72
C GLU A 2 -1.43 90.08 -65.31
N VAL A 3 -2.17 89.58 -64.31
CA VAL A 3 -1.71 88.48 -63.44
C VAL A 3 -2.95 87.70 -62.99
N PHE A 4 -3.12 86.51 -63.56
CA PHE A 4 -4.03 85.51 -63.05
C PHE A 4 -3.52 84.95 -61.72
N ARG A 5 -4.47 84.70 -60.82
CA ARG A 5 -4.55 83.55 -59.90
C ARG A 5 -3.29 82.67 -59.87
N ASN A 6 -2.59 82.71 -58.75
CA ASN A 6 -1.92 81.54 -58.19
C ASN A 6 -1.95 81.68 -56.66
N ILE A 7 -3.16 81.54 -56.12
CA ILE A 7 -3.36 81.19 -54.72
C ILE A 7 -2.80 79.77 -54.57
N GLN A 8 -1.63 79.69 -53.97
CA GLN A 8 -1.18 78.69 -53.00
C GLN A 8 -2.15 77.53 -52.68
N PHE A 9 -2.45 76.66 -53.66
CA PHE A 9 -3.19 75.40 -53.46
C PHE A 9 -2.28 74.22 -53.07
N GLY A 10 -0.99 74.47 -52.82
CA GLY A 10 0.03 73.43 -52.59
C GLY A 10 0.38 73.11 -51.14
N VAL A 11 -0.12 73.86 -50.15
CA VAL A 11 0.33 73.74 -48.73
C VAL A 11 -0.72 73.11 -47.81
N ASP A 12 -2.01 73.13 -48.17
CA ASP A 12 -3.08 72.67 -47.27
C ASP A 12 -3.49 71.20 -47.45
N ILE A 13 -3.07 70.55 -48.55
CA ILE A 13 -3.44 69.15 -48.84
C ILE A 13 -2.46 68.17 -48.16
N ALA A 14 -1.18 68.51 -48.10
CA ALA A 14 -0.14 67.63 -47.55
C ALA A 14 -0.21 67.52 -46.01
N THR A 15 -0.42 68.63 -45.31
CA THR A 15 -0.65 68.66 -43.85
C THR A 15 -1.97 67.99 -43.48
N SER A 16 -3.04 68.20 -44.25
CA SER A 16 -4.32 67.53 -44.05
C SER A 16 -4.22 66.01 -44.25
N LEU A 17 -3.50 65.56 -45.28
CA LEU A 17 -3.19 64.13 -45.49
C LEU A 17 -2.33 63.55 -44.38
N THR A 18 -1.40 64.33 -43.82
CA THR A 18 -0.55 63.90 -42.70
C THR A 18 -1.37 63.75 -41.41
N ILE A 19 -2.30 64.67 -41.15
CA ILE A 19 -3.22 64.59 -40.01
C ILE A 19 -4.15 63.38 -40.16
N ILE A 20 -4.73 63.17 -41.34
CA ILE A 20 -5.59 62.00 -41.62
C ILE A 20 -4.79 60.69 -41.53
N GLY A 21 -3.58 60.66 -42.08
CA GLY A 21 -2.67 59.51 -42.00
C GLY A 21 -2.23 59.19 -40.57
N ALA A 22 -1.93 60.20 -39.76
CA ALA A 22 -1.63 60.05 -38.34
C ALA A 22 -2.84 59.55 -37.54
N LEU A 23 -4.04 60.06 -37.84
CA LEU A 23 -5.28 59.64 -37.18
C LEU A 23 -5.65 58.17 -37.53
N LEU A 24 -5.50 57.78 -38.80
CA LEU A 24 -5.71 56.41 -39.27
C LEU A 24 -4.67 55.44 -38.69
N SER A 25 -3.39 55.85 -38.68
CA SER A 25 -2.30 55.07 -38.07
C SER A 25 -2.54 54.87 -36.56
N TRP A 26 -2.95 55.92 -35.85
CA TRP A 26 -3.31 55.86 -34.43
C TRP A 26 -4.53 54.95 -34.15
N LEU A 27 -5.59 55.03 -34.97
CA LEU A 27 -6.77 54.17 -34.86
C LEU A 27 -6.44 52.69 -35.11
N LEU A 28 -5.58 52.40 -36.09
CA LEU A 28 -5.12 51.04 -36.37
C LEU A 28 -4.23 50.51 -35.23
N ASN A 29 -3.34 51.34 -34.70
CA ASN A 29 -2.45 50.96 -33.61
C ASN A 29 -3.24 50.75 -32.30
N GLN A 30 -4.25 51.58 -32.01
CA GLN A 30 -5.14 51.36 -30.86
C GLN A 30 -5.91 50.05 -30.94
N ARG A 31 -6.39 49.64 -32.13
CA ARG A 31 -7.10 48.36 -32.29
C ARG A 31 -6.18 47.17 -32.07
N LYS A 32 -4.92 47.26 -32.50
CA LYS A 32 -3.92 46.21 -32.30
C LYS A 32 -3.52 46.10 -30.83
N VAL A 33 -3.22 47.22 -30.18
CA VAL A 33 -2.88 47.28 -28.75
C VAL A 33 -4.04 46.74 -27.88
N ARG A 34 -5.30 47.11 -28.16
CA ARG A 34 -6.45 46.57 -27.41
C ARG A 34 -6.66 45.07 -27.60
N LYS A 35 -6.38 44.53 -28.79
CA LYS A 35 -6.45 43.08 -29.04
C LYS A 35 -5.35 42.34 -28.29
N ASP A 36 -4.12 42.87 -28.32
CA ASP A 36 -2.97 42.28 -27.62
C ASP A 36 -3.16 42.35 -26.10
N GLU A 37 -3.71 43.44 -25.57
CA GLU A 37 -4.07 43.58 -24.15
C GLU A 37 -5.22 42.65 -23.74
N ALA A 38 -6.25 42.49 -24.57
CA ALA A 38 -7.34 41.55 -24.31
C ALA A 38 -6.84 40.10 -24.30
N LEU A 39 -5.97 39.74 -25.25
CA LEU A 39 -5.36 38.41 -25.32
C LEU A 39 -4.47 38.14 -24.09
N ARG A 40 -3.69 39.14 -23.65
CA ARG A 40 -2.89 39.05 -22.41
C ARG A 40 -3.75 38.89 -21.17
N ARG A 41 -4.83 39.67 -21.03
CA ARG A 41 -5.78 39.54 -19.91
C ARG A 41 -6.48 38.17 -19.90
N GLU A 42 -6.81 37.65 -21.06
CA GLU A 42 -7.42 36.32 -21.19
C GLU A 42 -6.42 35.22 -20.85
N GLN A 43 -5.17 35.34 -21.29
CA GLN A 43 -4.06 34.46 -20.89
C GLN A 43 -3.76 34.55 -19.39
N GLU A 44 -3.76 35.74 -18.80
CA GLU A 44 -3.57 35.96 -17.35
C GLU A 44 -4.73 35.41 -16.55
N ARG A 45 -5.96 35.53 -17.04
CA ARG A 45 -7.15 34.97 -16.41
C ARG A 45 -7.15 33.44 -16.49
N GLN A 46 -6.78 32.87 -17.63
CA GLN A 46 -6.59 31.42 -17.79
C GLN A 46 -5.45 30.91 -16.91
N ARG A 47 -4.33 31.63 -16.82
CA ARG A 47 -3.23 31.32 -15.89
C ARG A 47 -3.66 31.39 -14.43
N GLY A 48 -4.43 32.41 -14.05
CA GLY A 48 -4.96 32.57 -12.69
C GLY A 48 -5.97 31.49 -12.31
N ILE A 49 -6.84 31.07 -13.24
CA ILE A 49 -7.74 29.92 -13.05
C ILE A 49 -6.93 28.62 -12.90
N ASN A 50 -5.88 28.44 -13.70
CA ASN A 50 -5.00 27.27 -13.63
C ASN A 50 -4.21 27.22 -12.30
N ASP A 51 -3.72 28.37 -11.83
CA ASP A 51 -3.04 28.49 -10.54
C ASP A 51 -3.98 28.23 -9.35
N ALA A 52 -5.22 28.75 -9.41
CA ALA A 52 -6.23 28.48 -8.39
C ALA A 52 -6.64 26.99 -8.37
N ALA A 53 -6.82 26.38 -9.55
CA ALA A 53 -7.12 24.96 -9.67
C ALA A 53 -5.96 24.10 -9.11
N ARG A 54 -4.71 24.41 -9.45
CA ARG A 54 -3.53 23.74 -8.88
C ARG A 54 -3.44 23.87 -7.36
N ALA A 55 -3.76 25.04 -6.81
CA ALA A 55 -3.77 25.24 -5.37
C ALA A 55 -4.83 24.37 -4.67
N VAL A 56 -6.03 24.25 -5.25
CA VAL A 56 -7.08 23.35 -4.75
C VAL A 56 -6.64 21.89 -4.82
N VAL A 57 -6.07 21.46 -5.96
CA VAL A 57 -5.53 20.10 -6.15
C VAL A 57 -4.45 19.79 -5.11
N ALA A 58 -3.50 20.71 -4.91
CA ALA A 58 -2.45 20.60 -3.91
C ALA A 58 -3.01 20.47 -2.49
N GLN A 59 -3.99 21.31 -2.13
CA GLN A 59 -4.63 21.26 -0.82
C GLN A 59 -5.36 19.92 -0.58
N SER A 60 -6.06 19.43 -1.60
CA SER A 60 -6.72 18.12 -1.57
C SER A 60 -5.73 16.98 -1.36
N ILE A 61 -4.63 16.96 -2.12
CA ILE A 61 -3.59 15.93 -1.98
C ILE A 61 -2.93 16.00 -0.59
N ASN A 62 -2.57 17.20 -0.13
CA ASN A 62 -1.93 17.38 1.18
C ASN A 62 -2.84 16.97 2.35
N SER A 63 -4.15 17.23 2.24
CA SER A 63 -5.14 16.77 3.21
C SER A 63 -5.16 15.23 3.30
N VAL A 64 -5.17 14.56 2.14
CA VAL A 64 -5.12 13.09 2.08
C VAL A 64 -3.81 12.55 2.66
N ILE A 65 -2.67 13.14 2.29
CA ILE A 65 -1.35 12.77 2.85
C ILE A 65 -1.37 12.90 4.37
N SER A 66 -1.86 14.02 4.91
CA SER A 66 -1.90 14.24 6.36
C SER A 66 -2.74 13.20 7.07
N ASN A 67 -3.91 12.85 6.52
CA ASN A 67 -4.79 11.84 7.10
C ASN A 67 -4.14 10.45 7.06
N LEU A 68 -3.58 10.06 5.92
CA LEU A 68 -2.92 8.77 5.75
C LEU A 68 -1.65 8.67 6.61
N ALA A 69 -0.85 9.74 6.72
CA ALA A 69 0.33 9.77 7.58
C ALA A 69 -0.03 9.61 9.07
N GLY A 70 -1.16 10.19 9.50
CA GLY A 70 -1.70 9.98 10.85
C GLY A 70 -2.01 8.51 11.12
N SER A 71 -2.71 7.86 10.21
CA SER A 71 -3.02 6.42 10.28
C SER A 71 -1.77 5.55 10.19
N PHE A 72 -0.81 5.91 9.33
CA PHE A 72 0.46 5.21 9.17
C PHE A 72 1.28 5.17 10.45
N ASN A 73 1.36 6.28 11.19
CA ASN A 73 2.07 6.31 12.48
C ASN A 73 1.48 5.33 13.50
N GLN A 74 0.16 5.11 13.47
CA GLN A 74 -0.49 4.12 14.32
C GLN A 74 -0.13 2.69 13.89
N ILE A 75 -0.12 2.42 12.59
CA ILE A 75 0.35 1.14 12.02
C ILE A 75 1.80 0.86 12.45
N VAL A 76 2.69 1.86 12.34
CA VAL A 76 4.09 1.73 12.79
C VAL A 76 4.14 1.38 14.28
N THR A 77 3.43 2.13 15.12
CA THR A 77 3.44 1.93 16.58
C THR A 77 3.02 0.52 16.97
N ASP A 78 1.89 0.04 16.45
CA ASP A 78 1.35 -1.29 16.79
C ASP A 78 2.21 -2.41 16.18
N GLY A 79 2.70 -2.23 14.95
CA GLY A 79 3.58 -3.21 14.30
C GLY A 79 4.91 -3.39 15.03
N THR A 80 5.61 -2.28 15.31
CA THR A 80 6.88 -2.25 16.04
C THR A 80 6.73 -2.86 17.44
N TYR A 81 5.57 -2.71 18.10
CA TYR A 81 5.33 -3.36 19.40
C TYR A 81 5.39 -4.89 19.31
N ILE A 82 4.69 -5.46 18.31
CA ILE A 82 4.63 -6.91 18.09
C ILE A 82 6.01 -7.43 17.69
N GLU A 83 6.63 -6.82 16.70
CA GLU A 83 7.95 -7.21 16.18
C GLU A 83 9.02 -7.15 17.26
N ASN A 84 9.07 -6.07 18.05
CA ASN A 84 10.05 -5.97 19.12
C ASN A 84 9.95 -7.12 20.12
N ARG A 85 8.77 -7.69 20.37
CA ARG A 85 8.65 -8.86 21.27
C ARG A 85 9.20 -10.12 20.62
N ILE A 86 8.93 -10.31 19.33
CA ILE A 86 9.34 -11.48 18.55
C ILE A 86 10.85 -11.42 18.27
N ASP A 87 11.31 -10.30 17.71
CA ASP A 87 12.67 -10.09 17.22
C ASP A 87 13.67 -10.00 18.37
N ARG A 88 13.30 -9.47 19.54
CA ARG A 88 14.18 -9.50 20.72
C ARG A 88 14.44 -10.92 21.19
N ALA A 89 13.42 -11.78 21.23
CA ALA A 89 13.61 -13.19 21.58
C ALA A 89 14.45 -13.89 20.51
N TYR A 90 14.14 -13.64 19.24
CA TYR A 90 14.88 -14.20 18.11
C TYR A 90 16.35 -13.78 18.09
N ALA A 91 16.67 -12.52 18.40
CA ALA A 91 18.04 -12.01 18.44
C ALA A 91 18.90 -12.67 19.53
N VAL A 92 18.31 -13.14 20.63
CA VAL A 92 19.02 -13.78 21.74
C VAL A 92 19.49 -15.20 21.41
N GLY A 93 18.70 -15.95 20.65
CA GLY A 93 19.02 -17.36 20.39
C GLY A 93 18.16 -18.01 19.31
N GLY A 94 17.76 -17.24 18.30
CA GLY A 94 16.95 -17.68 17.19
C GLY A 94 15.56 -18.17 17.60
N ARG A 95 15.01 -19.07 16.78
CA ARG A 95 13.69 -19.67 16.99
C ARG A 95 13.57 -20.38 18.34
N ASP A 96 14.64 -21.03 18.81
CA ASP A 96 14.62 -21.76 20.08
C ASP A 96 14.43 -20.82 21.27
N ALA A 97 14.98 -19.60 21.23
CA ALA A 97 14.75 -18.60 22.26
C ALA A 97 13.30 -18.11 22.26
N LEU A 98 12.71 -17.88 21.08
CA LEU A 98 11.30 -17.54 20.95
C LEU A 98 10.37 -18.63 21.51
N ILE A 99 10.65 -19.90 21.20
CA ILE A 99 9.91 -21.05 21.76
C ILE A 99 10.01 -21.05 23.29
N ARG A 100 11.22 -20.91 23.85
CA ARG A 100 11.40 -20.85 25.31
C ARG A 100 10.64 -19.69 25.96
N TYR A 101 10.57 -18.54 25.31
CA TYR A 101 9.87 -17.37 25.84
C TYR A 101 8.35 -17.54 25.80
N LEU A 102 7.82 -18.26 24.80
CA LEU A 102 6.42 -18.69 24.76
C LEU A 102 6.14 -19.72 25.86
N ASP A 103 7.01 -20.73 26.02
CA ASP A 103 6.89 -21.76 27.06
C ASP A 103 6.87 -21.16 28.47
N SER A 104 7.72 -20.16 28.72
CA SER A 104 7.83 -19.50 30.02
C SER A 104 6.79 -18.39 30.25
N GLY A 105 5.95 -18.09 29.26
CA GLY A 105 4.98 -16.99 29.32
C GLY A 105 5.60 -15.59 29.35
N LEU A 106 6.89 -15.43 29.01
CA LEU A 106 7.52 -14.12 28.85
C LEU A 106 6.95 -13.36 27.65
N ILE A 107 6.50 -14.11 26.64
CA ILE A 107 5.69 -13.61 25.54
C ILE A 107 4.27 -14.16 25.72
N SER A 108 3.31 -13.26 25.92
CA SER A 108 1.89 -13.63 25.94
C SER A 108 1.36 -13.68 24.52
N LEU A 109 0.91 -14.86 24.10
CA LEU A 109 0.26 -15.03 22.79
C LEU A 109 -1.04 -14.21 22.71
N ASP A 110 -1.77 -14.10 23.82
CA ASP A 110 -3.04 -13.36 23.88
C ASP A 110 -2.82 -11.85 23.64
N ASP A 111 -1.78 -11.28 24.26
CA ASP A 111 -1.38 -9.88 24.03
C ASP A 111 -0.98 -9.66 22.56
N ILE A 112 -0.23 -10.59 21.97
CA ILE A 112 0.14 -10.49 20.55
C ILE A 112 -1.11 -10.58 19.65
N GLN A 113 -2.03 -11.51 19.90
CA GLN A 113 -3.25 -11.66 19.10
C GLN A 113 -4.12 -10.40 19.18
N GLU A 114 -4.35 -9.86 20.38
CA GLU A 114 -5.11 -8.62 20.57
C GLU A 114 -4.48 -7.44 19.82
N ARG A 115 -3.15 -7.32 19.90
CA ARG A 115 -2.41 -6.28 19.18
C ARG A 115 -2.43 -6.47 17.68
N LEU A 116 -2.37 -7.71 17.19
CA LEU A 116 -2.46 -8.00 15.76
C LEU A 116 -3.85 -7.66 15.20
N VAL A 117 -4.91 -7.91 15.97
CA VAL A 117 -6.28 -7.47 15.64
C VAL A 117 -6.36 -5.94 15.60
N THR A 118 -5.75 -5.25 16.55
CA THR A 118 -5.67 -3.79 16.54
C THR A 118 -4.92 -3.28 15.30
N PHE A 119 -3.76 -3.86 15.00
CA PHE A 119 -2.97 -3.53 13.82
C PHE A 119 -3.75 -3.72 12.51
N ARG A 120 -4.49 -4.84 12.39
CA ARG A 120 -5.41 -5.08 11.28
C ARG A 120 -6.43 -3.96 11.12
N GLU A 121 -7.04 -3.51 12.21
CA GLU A 121 -8.01 -2.40 12.18
C GLU A 121 -7.35 -1.08 11.75
N ARG A 122 -6.10 -0.83 12.14
CA ARG A 122 -5.34 0.34 11.65
C ARG A 122 -5.12 0.28 10.14
N ILE A 123 -4.80 -0.89 9.59
CA ILE A 123 -4.68 -1.06 8.14
C ILE A 123 -6.03 -0.85 7.46
N SER A 124 -7.12 -1.41 8.01
CA SER A 124 -8.47 -1.21 7.46
C SER A 124 -8.81 0.28 7.38
N ASN A 125 -8.57 1.04 8.46
CA ASN A 125 -8.79 2.48 8.49
C ASN A 125 -7.92 3.23 7.47
N PHE A 126 -6.65 2.83 7.31
CA PHE A 126 -5.76 3.39 6.29
C PHE A 126 -6.29 3.12 4.87
N TYR A 127 -6.68 1.88 4.59
CA TYR A 127 -7.25 1.46 3.31
C TYR A 127 -8.55 2.20 3.00
N GLU A 128 -9.48 2.31 3.95
CA GLU A 128 -10.75 3.02 3.74
C GLU A 128 -10.54 4.52 3.50
N SER A 129 -9.60 5.14 4.23
CA SER A 129 -9.19 6.52 4.00
C SER A 129 -8.59 6.71 2.61
N ALA A 130 -7.74 5.78 2.19
CA ALA A 130 -7.15 5.76 0.86
C ALA A 130 -8.21 5.54 -0.24
N ALA A 131 -9.11 4.59 -0.07
CA ALA A 131 -10.17 4.26 -1.01
C ALA A 131 -11.16 5.42 -1.18
N SER A 132 -11.59 6.05 -0.09
CA SER A 132 -12.48 7.22 -0.12
C SER A 132 -11.80 8.45 -0.72
N SER A 133 -10.49 8.61 -0.53
CA SER A 133 -9.73 9.71 -1.14
C SER A 133 -9.76 9.71 -2.67
N ARG A 134 -10.05 8.57 -3.32
CA ARG A 134 -10.15 8.46 -4.79
C ARG A 134 -11.15 9.45 -5.38
N TYR A 135 -12.26 9.71 -4.69
CA TYR A 135 -13.29 10.65 -5.17
C TYR A 135 -12.80 12.11 -5.16
N LEU A 136 -11.81 12.42 -4.32
CA LEU A 136 -11.16 13.72 -4.25
C LEU A 136 -9.96 13.80 -5.20
N LEU A 137 -9.15 12.75 -5.25
CA LEU A 137 -7.88 12.70 -5.97
C LEU A 137 -8.07 12.51 -7.47
N ILE A 138 -8.93 11.59 -7.92
CA ILE A 138 -9.04 11.26 -9.35
C ILE A 138 -9.43 12.48 -10.20
N PRO A 139 -10.47 13.27 -9.86
CA PRO A 139 -10.82 14.46 -10.65
C PRO A 139 -9.68 15.49 -10.68
N SER A 140 -8.99 15.64 -9.55
CA SER A 140 -7.86 16.55 -9.38
C SER A 140 -6.67 16.15 -10.26
N LEU A 141 -6.35 14.86 -10.30
CA LEU A 141 -5.25 14.31 -11.08
C LEU A 141 -5.53 14.26 -12.57
N TYR A 142 -6.79 13.99 -12.96
CA TYR A 142 -7.19 13.94 -14.37
C TYR A 142 -6.92 15.26 -15.12
N SER A 143 -6.84 16.38 -14.40
CA SER A 143 -6.52 17.70 -14.96
C SER A 143 -5.02 17.89 -15.31
N LEU A 144 -4.15 16.97 -14.85
CA LEU A 144 -2.70 17.04 -15.05
C LEU A 144 -2.28 16.30 -16.33
N PRO A 145 -1.23 16.77 -17.04
CA PRO A 145 -0.72 16.09 -18.24
C PRO A 145 -0.31 14.62 -18.02
N GLU A 146 0.22 14.29 -16.83
CA GLU A 146 0.65 12.94 -16.42
C GLU A 146 -0.40 12.26 -15.50
N GLY A 147 -1.62 12.79 -15.46
CA GLY A 147 -2.67 12.38 -14.52
C GLY A 147 -3.08 10.91 -14.64
N GLY A 148 -3.09 10.37 -15.86
CA GLY A 148 -3.46 8.98 -16.12
C GLY A 148 -2.54 7.99 -15.42
N ASP A 149 -1.23 8.17 -15.55
CA ASP A 149 -0.22 7.30 -14.95
C ASP A 149 -0.22 7.43 -13.42
N ALA A 150 -0.38 8.64 -12.90
CA ALA A 150 -0.52 8.88 -11.46
C ALA A 150 -1.75 8.17 -10.87
N ILE A 151 -2.90 8.21 -11.57
CA ILE A 151 -4.11 7.49 -11.17
C ILE A 151 -3.89 5.98 -11.18
N GLN A 152 -3.21 5.44 -12.20
CA GLN A 152 -2.89 4.02 -12.25
C GLN A 152 -1.97 3.59 -11.10
N SER A 153 -0.93 4.37 -10.82
CA SER A 153 -0.02 4.11 -9.69
C SER A 153 -0.78 4.07 -8.37
N LEU A 154 -1.62 5.07 -8.09
CA LEU A 154 -2.42 5.10 -6.85
C LEU A 154 -3.39 3.93 -6.74
N LYS A 155 -4.02 3.53 -7.86
CA LYS A 155 -4.90 2.35 -7.86
C LYS A 155 -4.14 1.09 -7.47
N ARG A 156 -2.94 0.89 -8.01
CA ARG A 156 -2.07 -0.24 -7.66
C ARG A 156 -1.69 -0.18 -6.18
N ASP A 157 -1.19 0.96 -5.70
CA ASP A 157 -0.78 1.10 -4.29
C ASP A 157 -1.94 0.74 -3.34
N PHE A 158 -3.16 1.17 -3.66
CA PHE A 158 -4.33 0.84 -2.85
C PHE A 158 -4.77 -0.63 -2.96
N GLN A 159 -4.50 -1.29 -4.08
CA GLN A 159 -4.70 -2.73 -4.21
C GLN A 159 -3.66 -3.50 -3.38
N ASP A 160 -2.41 -3.05 -3.38
CA ASP A 160 -1.33 -3.64 -2.59
C ASP A 160 -1.67 -3.56 -1.10
N ILE A 161 -2.10 -2.38 -0.60
CA ILE A 161 -2.57 -2.21 0.78
C ILE A 161 -3.77 -3.10 1.11
N MET A 162 -4.71 -3.28 0.19
CA MET A 162 -5.85 -4.19 0.37
C MET A 162 -5.38 -5.65 0.47
N ALA A 163 -4.40 -6.04 -0.34
CA ALA A 163 -3.80 -7.36 -0.27
C ALA A 163 -3.08 -7.57 1.07
N ALA A 164 -2.32 -6.60 1.57
CA ALA A 164 -1.75 -6.62 2.91
C ALA A 164 -2.80 -6.80 4.00
N HIS A 165 -3.88 -6.00 3.95
CA HIS A 165 -5.00 -6.14 4.88
C HIS A 165 -5.52 -7.58 4.91
N ASN A 166 -5.73 -8.18 3.74
CA ASN A 166 -6.25 -9.55 3.64
C ASN A 166 -5.25 -10.58 4.16
N ARG A 167 -3.95 -10.44 3.86
CA ARG A 167 -2.89 -11.33 4.41
C ARG A 167 -2.81 -11.27 5.92
N ILE A 168 -2.99 -10.10 6.54
CA ILE A 168 -3.06 -9.96 8.00
C ILE A 168 -4.36 -10.52 8.56
N ALA A 169 -5.52 -10.13 7.99
CA ALA A 169 -6.84 -10.46 8.52
C ALA A 169 -7.22 -11.92 8.29
N GLY A 170 -7.28 -12.33 7.02
CA GLY A 170 -7.67 -13.68 6.59
C GLY A 170 -6.54 -14.69 6.73
N GLY A 171 -5.27 -14.25 6.64
CA GLY A 171 -4.11 -15.11 6.85
C GLY A 171 -3.75 -15.21 8.34
N TYR A 172 -2.94 -14.29 8.85
CA TYR A 172 -2.28 -14.51 10.14
C TYR A 172 -3.18 -14.42 11.39
N VAL A 173 -4.16 -13.50 11.42
CA VAL A 173 -5.10 -13.40 12.55
C VAL A 173 -5.98 -14.64 12.63
N ALA A 174 -6.52 -15.09 11.50
CA ALA A 174 -7.34 -16.29 11.43
C ALA A 174 -6.52 -17.55 11.78
N LEU A 175 -5.33 -17.71 11.18
CA LEU A 175 -4.42 -18.83 11.47
C LEU A 175 -4.10 -18.94 12.97
N LEU A 176 -3.72 -17.84 13.62
CA LEU A 176 -3.45 -17.86 15.07
C LEU A 176 -4.72 -18.21 15.88
N SER A 177 -5.89 -17.76 15.43
CA SER A 177 -7.17 -18.05 16.10
C SER A 177 -7.59 -19.51 15.97
N GLU A 178 -7.19 -20.20 14.90
CA GLU A 178 -7.45 -21.62 14.69
C GLU A 178 -6.37 -22.52 15.32
N LEU A 179 -5.10 -22.15 15.21
CA LEU A 179 -3.97 -22.93 15.74
C LEU A 179 -3.91 -22.90 17.28
N ARG A 180 -4.22 -21.76 17.91
CA ARG A 180 -4.12 -21.60 19.37
C ARG A 180 -5.02 -22.60 20.13
N PRO A 181 -6.31 -22.77 19.80
CA PRO A 181 -7.16 -23.79 20.42
C PRO A 181 -6.57 -25.21 20.32
N LEU A 182 -6.01 -25.58 19.17
CA LEU A 182 -5.35 -26.88 19.00
C LEU A 182 -4.12 -27.02 19.91
N ALA A 183 -3.30 -25.97 20.00
CA ALA A 183 -2.15 -25.94 20.89
C ALA A 183 -2.56 -26.07 22.37
N ILE A 184 -3.62 -25.37 22.80
CA ILE A 184 -4.16 -25.46 24.16
C ILE A 184 -4.61 -26.89 24.47
N LYS A 185 -5.37 -27.53 23.57
CA LYS A 185 -5.80 -28.93 23.74
C LYS A 185 -4.61 -29.87 23.97
N VAL A 186 -3.54 -29.73 23.18
CA VAL A 186 -2.32 -30.55 23.36
C VAL A 186 -1.66 -30.28 24.71
N LEU A 187 -1.52 -29.02 25.12
CA LEU A 187 -0.93 -28.67 26.42
C LEU A 187 -1.74 -29.21 27.60
N GLU A 188 -3.08 -29.18 27.51
CA GLU A 188 -3.98 -29.77 28.50
C GLU A 188 -3.85 -31.30 28.58
N LEU A 189 -3.76 -31.97 27.42
CA LEU A 189 -3.52 -33.42 27.37
C LEU A 189 -2.19 -33.81 28.05
N LYS A 190 -1.11 -33.05 27.78
CA LYS A 190 0.19 -33.26 28.45
C LYS A 190 0.09 -33.05 29.95
N LYS A 191 -0.61 -32.00 30.40
CA LYS A 191 -0.79 -31.68 31.81
C LYS A 191 -1.57 -32.77 32.56
N ASN A 192 -2.52 -33.42 31.89
CA ASN A 192 -3.33 -34.49 32.45
C ASN A 192 -2.62 -35.86 32.44
N GLY A 193 -1.32 -35.91 32.15
CA GLY A 193 -0.51 -37.14 32.15
C GLY A 193 -0.69 -38.01 30.92
N GLY A 194 -1.37 -37.51 29.87
CA GLY A 194 -1.47 -38.20 28.60
C GLY A 194 -0.16 -38.12 27.81
N ASN A 195 0.10 -39.11 26.97
CA ASN A 195 1.12 -39.04 25.93
C ASN A 195 0.45 -38.72 24.56
N PRO A 196 0.24 -37.44 24.21
CA PRO A 196 -0.40 -37.08 22.95
C PRO A 196 0.37 -37.57 21.72
N GLU A 197 1.68 -37.80 21.84
CA GLU A 197 2.55 -38.23 20.73
C GLU A 197 2.26 -39.67 20.28
N GLU A 198 1.73 -40.53 21.18
CA GLU A 198 1.38 -41.92 20.86
C GLU A 198 0.04 -42.06 20.11
N ASN A 199 -0.78 -41.01 20.09
CA ASN A 199 -2.16 -41.05 19.60
C ASN A 199 -2.43 -40.08 18.44
N GLY A 200 -1.43 -39.80 17.59
CA GLY A 200 -1.56 -38.81 16.51
C GLY A 200 -2.76 -39.02 15.58
N ALA A 201 -3.07 -40.27 15.23
CA ALA A 201 -4.25 -40.60 14.41
C ALA A 201 -5.57 -40.31 15.14
N ALA A 202 -5.68 -40.71 16.42
CA ALA A 202 -6.86 -40.41 17.23
C ALA A 202 -7.03 -38.90 17.49
N PHE A 203 -5.92 -38.16 17.64
CA PHE A 203 -5.96 -36.70 17.76
C PHE A 203 -6.48 -36.06 16.46
N TYR A 204 -6.01 -36.53 15.30
CA TYR A 204 -6.51 -36.09 14.01
C TYR A 204 -8.00 -36.36 13.87
N GLU A 205 -8.47 -37.59 14.09
CA GLU A 205 -9.88 -37.95 13.97
C GLU A 205 -10.81 -37.09 14.84
N GLN A 206 -10.36 -36.71 16.05
CA GLN A 206 -11.14 -35.83 16.94
C GLN A 206 -11.12 -34.35 16.53
N ASN A 207 -10.17 -33.94 15.69
CA ASN A 207 -9.95 -32.55 15.31
C ASN A 207 -9.85 -32.35 13.79
N GLU A 208 -10.32 -33.31 12.99
CA GLU A 208 -10.14 -33.37 11.53
C GLU A 208 -10.53 -32.04 10.90
N SER A 209 -11.73 -31.54 11.19
CA SER A 209 -12.20 -30.27 10.63
C SER A 209 -11.30 -29.07 10.94
N ALA A 210 -10.65 -29.03 12.11
CA ALA A 210 -9.82 -27.91 12.52
C ALA A 210 -8.37 -28.05 12.01
N VAL A 211 -7.94 -29.28 11.76
CA VAL A 211 -6.65 -29.55 11.12
C VAL A 211 -6.76 -29.28 9.61
N ASP A 212 -7.82 -29.77 8.98
CA ASP A 212 -8.07 -29.57 7.55
C ASP A 212 -8.26 -28.10 7.21
N SER A 213 -8.97 -27.33 8.05
CA SER A 213 -9.12 -25.88 7.86
C SER A 213 -7.80 -25.14 7.90
N ILE A 214 -6.79 -25.66 8.60
CA ILE A 214 -5.45 -25.05 8.64
C ILE A 214 -4.58 -25.54 7.47
N VAL A 215 -4.63 -26.83 7.14
CA VAL A 215 -3.71 -27.46 6.19
C VAL A 215 -4.08 -27.19 4.74
N PHE A 216 -5.37 -27.07 4.43
CA PHE A 216 -5.86 -26.85 3.06
C PHE A 216 -6.16 -25.39 2.74
N ASP A 217 -6.04 -24.47 3.69
CA ASP A 217 -6.25 -23.05 3.42
C ASP A 217 -5.04 -22.45 2.67
N GLY A 218 -5.30 -21.93 1.47
CA GLY A 218 -4.29 -21.30 0.63
C GLY A 218 -3.69 -20.04 1.25
N ASP A 219 -4.44 -19.32 2.08
CA ASP A 219 -3.95 -18.14 2.79
C ASP A 219 -2.91 -18.52 3.86
N TYR A 220 -2.89 -19.78 4.30
CA TYR A 220 -1.94 -20.30 5.28
C TYR A 220 -0.73 -20.99 4.65
N PHE A 221 -0.61 -21.02 3.31
CA PHE A 221 0.45 -21.77 2.64
C PHE A 221 1.86 -21.41 3.11
N ALA A 222 2.16 -20.12 3.33
CA ALA A 222 3.48 -19.69 3.80
C ALA A 222 3.87 -20.32 5.16
N PHE A 223 2.89 -20.69 5.97
CA PHE A 223 3.08 -21.44 7.20
C PHE A 223 3.14 -22.96 6.94
N ILE A 224 2.18 -23.49 6.18
CA ILE A 224 2.07 -24.94 5.92
C ILE A 224 3.23 -25.48 5.10
N GLU A 225 3.85 -24.66 4.25
CA GLU A 225 5.06 -25.00 3.49
C GLU A 225 6.15 -25.58 4.39
N THR A 226 6.26 -25.12 5.64
CA THR A 226 7.23 -25.65 6.62
C THR A 226 6.97 -27.10 7.05
N CYS A 227 5.77 -27.61 6.80
CA CYS A 227 5.35 -29.00 7.03
C CYS A 227 5.40 -29.84 5.75
N VAL A 228 5.64 -29.24 4.58
CA VAL A 228 5.69 -29.95 3.30
C VAL A 228 7.05 -30.64 3.14
N PRO A 229 7.10 -31.91 2.68
CA PRO A 229 8.35 -32.58 2.38
C PRO A 229 9.19 -31.79 1.37
N SER A 230 10.49 -31.65 1.64
CA SER A 230 11.39 -30.84 0.82
C SER A 230 11.37 -31.24 -0.66
N GLY A 231 11.23 -30.25 -1.53
CA GLY A 231 11.15 -30.43 -2.99
C GLY A 231 9.75 -30.79 -3.51
N ARG A 232 8.73 -30.82 -2.64
CA ARG A 232 7.31 -31.08 -2.99
C ARG A 232 6.40 -29.90 -2.71
N GLU A 233 6.95 -28.74 -2.37
CA GLU A 233 6.24 -27.52 -1.99
C GLU A 233 5.31 -27.05 -3.10
N GLU A 234 5.80 -27.03 -4.34
CA GLU A 234 5.05 -26.62 -5.53
C GLU A 234 3.93 -27.61 -5.90
N ASP A 235 4.15 -28.92 -5.72
CA ASP A 235 3.11 -29.93 -5.94
C ASP A 235 1.96 -29.74 -4.94
N PHE A 236 2.29 -29.48 -3.69
CA PHE A 236 1.30 -29.23 -2.64
C PHE A 236 0.57 -27.91 -2.84
N ARG A 237 1.28 -26.85 -3.29
CA ARG A 237 0.67 -25.57 -3.66
C ARG A 237 -0.41 -25.76 -4.73
N ARG A 238 -0.09 -26.45 -5.83
CA ARG A 238 -1.04 -26.71 -6.92
C ARG A 238 -2.25 -27.51 -6.48
N LEU A 239 -2.06 -28.43 -5.53
CA LEU A 239 -3.15 -29.19 -4.94
C LEU A 239 -4.13 -28.26 -4.21
N ILE A 240 -3.64 -27.37 -3.35
CA ILE A 240 -4.50 -26.40 -2.65
C ILE A 240 -5.19 -25.47 -3.65
N GLU A 241 -4.47 -24.97 -4.64
CA GLU A 241 -5.02 -24.09 -5.70
C GLU A 241 -6.09 -24.78 -6.56
N SER A 242 -6.11 -26.13 -6.60
CA SER A 242 -7.16 -26.90 -7.29
C SER A 242 -8.51 -26.92 -6.56
N GLY A 243 -8.56 -26.39 -5.32
CA GLY A 243 -9.78 -26.27 -4.53
C GLY A 243 -10.09 -27.48 -3.65
N VAL A 244 -9.10 -28.36 -3.40
CA VAL A 244 -9.24 -29.45 -2.42
C VAL A 244 -9.34 -28.85 -1.02
N THR A 245 -10.34 -29.27 -0.25
CA THR A 245 -10.55 -28.73 1.10
C THR A 245 -10.46 -29.76 2.22
N ARG A 246 -10.40 -31.06 1.87
CA ARG A 246 -10.42 -32.16 2.84
C ARG A 246 -9.54 -33.32 2.40
N PHE A 247 -8.98 -34.02 3.38
CA PHE A 247 -8.17 -35.22 3.11
C PHE A 247 -8.99 -36.35 2.45
N SER A 248 -10.27 -36.47 2.80
CA SER A 248 -11.17 -37.49 2.27
C SER A 248 -11.52 -37.32 0.78
N GLU A 249 -11.29 -36.14 0.21
CA GLU A 249 -11.58 -35.82 -1.20
C GLU A 249 -10.46 -36.22 -2.17
N LEU A 250 -9.32 -36.66 -1.63
CA LEU A 250 -8.10 -36.92 -2.40
C LEU A 250 -8.14 -38.26 -3.14
N ASP A 251 -7.45 -38.30 -4.28
CA ASP A 251 -7.11 -39.56 -4.94
C ASP A 251 -5.94 -40.27 -4.23
N ASP A 252 -5.76 -41.56 -4.49
CA ASP A 252 -4.74 -42.36 -3.81
C ASP A 252 -3.30 -41.89 -4.09
N SER A 253 -3.07 -41.20 -5.21
CA SER A 253 -1.76 -40.69 -5.60
C SER A 253 -1.37 -39.42 -4.82
N THR A 254 -2.36 -38.59 -4.48
CA THR A 254 -2.17 -37.34 -3.71
C THR A 254 -2.25 -37.56 -2.21
N LYS A 255 -2.99 -38.58 -1.74
CA LYS A 255 -3.05 -38.95 -0.31
C LYS A 255 -1.68 -39.16 0.33
N ALA A 256 -0.69 -39.69 -0.40
CA ALA A 256 0.64 -39.91 0.15
C ALA A 256 1.37 -38.60 0.51
N LEU A 257 1.29 -37.59 -0.38
CA LEU A 257 1.87 -36.27 -0.13
C LEU A 257 1.14 -35.59 1.03
N VAL A 258 -0.19 -35.50 0.95
CA VAL A 258 -0.98 -34.82 1.98
C VAL A 258 -0.90 -35.52 3.33
N GLY A 259 -0.89 -36.86 3.36
CA GLY A 259 -0.68 -37.63 4.58
C GLY A 259 0.67 -37.34 5.23
N SER A 260 1.71 -37.08 4.43
CA SER A 260 3.02 -36.65 4.94
C SER A 260 2.96 -35.24 5.54
N VAL A 261 2.27 -34.30 4.89
CA VAL A 261 2.07 -32.93 5.41
C VAL A 261 1.29 -32.96 6.73
N LEU A 262 0.18 -33.69 6.78
CA LEU A 262 -0.63 -33.88 7.98
C LEU A 262 0.19 -34.52 9.11
N SER A 263 0.97 -35.57 8.80
CA SER A 263 1.82 -36.22 9.78
C SER A 263 2.88 -35.26 10.35
N ASN A 264 3.53 -34.45 9.51
CA ASN A 264 4.50 -33.45 9.95
C ASN A 264 3.85 -32.35 10.81
N PHE A 265 2.71 -31.83 10.38
CA PHE A 265 1.96 -30.79 11.09
C PHE A 265 1.52 -31.30 12.47
N ILE A 266 0.81 -32.43 12.50
CA ILE A 266 0.26 -33.02 13.72
C ILE A 266 1.39 -33.50 14.63
N GLY A 267 2.41 -34.16 14.08
CA GLY A 267 3.58 -34.60 14.85
C GLY A 267 4.29 -33.43 15.53
N THR A 268 4.46 -32.31 14.82
CA THR A 268 5.04 -31.08 15.39
C THR A 268 4.12 -30.47 16.43
N LEU A 269 2.83 -30.37 16.16
CA LEU A 269 1.83 -29.86 17.09
C LEU A 269 1.82 -30.65 18.40
N LEU A 270 1.84 -31.98 18.34
CA LEU A 270 1.82 -32.85 19.52
C LEU A 270 3.13 -32.78 20.30
N LYS A 271 4.27 -32.69 19.62
CA LYS A 271 5.60 -32.61 20.25
C LYS A 271 5.87 -31.24 20.87
N SER A 272 5.67 -30.17 20.12
CA SER A 272 5.90 -28.79 20.56
C SER A 272 4.91 -27.82 19.89
N PRO A 273 3.74 -27.56 20.50
CA PRO A 273 2.78 -26.60 19.96
C PRO A 273 3.39 -25.20 19.76
N ASN A 274 4.24 -24.78 20.70
CA ASN A 274 4.91 -23.49 20.65
C ASN A 274 5.93 -23.38 19.52
N GLN A 275 6.43 -24.49 18.98
CA GLN A 275 7.24 -24.49 17.76
C GLN A 275 6.44 -24.04 16.53
N LEU A 276 5.17 -24.45 16.41
CA LEU A 276 4.30 -24.00 15.33
C LEU A 276 3.92 -22.53 15.53
N ILE A 277 3.51 -22.15 16.74
CA ILE A 277 3.19 -20.75 17.09
C ILE A 277 4.37 -19.83 16.79
N ALA A 278 5.60 -20.19 17.20
CA ALA A 278 6.80 -19.41 16.91
C ALA A 278 7.02 -19.20 15.40
N THR A 279 6.70 -20.20 14.57
CA THR A 279 6.77 -20.08 13.10
C THR A 279 5.80 -19.01 12.60
N VAL A 280 4.55 -19.06 13.07
CA VAL A 280 3.53 -18.09 12.68
C VAL A 280 3.95 -16.68 13.11
N LEU A 281 4.48 -16.52 14.33
CA LEU A 281 4.96 -15.23 14.83
C LEU A 281 6.11 -14.67 13.98
N MET A 282 7.05 -15.50 13.53
CA MET A 282 8.12 -15.05 12.63
C MET A 282 7.57 -14.57 11.28
N LEU A 283 6.57 -15.27 10.72
CA LEU A 283 5.91 -14.86 9.49
C LEU A 283 5.11 -13.56 9.69
N VAL A 284 4.42 -13.42 10.83
CA VAL A 284 3.75 -12.18 11.23
C VAL A 284 4.75 -11.03 11.26
N SER A 285 5.89 -11.16 11.96
CA SER A 285 6.92 -10.11 12.03
C SER A 285 7.31 -9.62 10.62
N LYS A 286 7.59 -10.56 9.71
CA LYS A 286 7.89 -10.23 8.31
C LYS A 286 6.73 -9.51 7.60
N GLU A 287 5.50 -9.97 7.77
CA GLU A 287 4.33 -9.38 7.11
C GLU A 287 4.02 -7.97 7.62
N LEU A 288 4.20 -7.71 8.92
CA LEU A 288 4.02 -6.38 9.51
C LEU A 288 4.95 -5.37 8.82
N GLN A 289 6.22 -5.73 8.65
CA GLN A 289 7.20 -4.91 7.95
C GLN A 289 6.83 -4.69 6.47
N LEU A 290 6.43 -5.75 5.74
CA LEU A 290 5.99 -5.63 4.35
C LEU A 290 4.79 -4.70 4.21
N THR A 291 3.80 -4.86 5.08
CA THR A 291 2.59 -4.02 5.07
C THR A 291 2.93 -2.54 5.29
N ARG A 292 3.87 -2.24 6.20
CA ARG A 292 4.30 -0.85 6.39
C ARG A 292 5.05 -0.30 5.18
N CYS A 293 5.84 -1.11 4.48
CA CYS A 293 6.48 -0.71 3.23
C CYS A 293 5.43 -0.35 2.16
N GLU A 294 4.38 -1.14 2.01
CA GLU A 294 3.27 -0.86 1.06
C GLU A 294 2.54 0.44 1.41
N CYS A 295 2.21 0.67 2.69
CA CYS A 295 1.62 1.95 3.12
C CYS A 295 2.55 3.15 2.87
N LYS A 296 3.86 2.96 3.08
CA LYS A 296 4.88 3.98 2.85
C LYS A 296 5.05 4.30 1.37
N GLU A 297 5.03 3.29 0.49
CA GLU A 297 5.02 3.48 -0.97
C GLU A 297 3.86 4.37 -1.42
N ALA A 298 2.64 4.11 -0.93
CA ALA A 298 1.47 4.93 -1.24
C ALA A 298 1.67 6.40 -0.82
N LEU A 299 2.22 6.63 0.37
CA LEU A 299 2.53 7.98 0.87
C LEU A 299 3.60 8.69 0.01
N VAL A 300 4.64 7.96 -0.41
CA VAL A 300 5.70 8.50 -1.27
C VAL A 300 5.16 8.88 -2.65
N ASN A 301 4.31 8.04 -3.24
CA ASN A 301 3.68 8.36 -4.52
C ASN A 301 2.77 9.59 -4.41
N LEU A 302 1.96 9.69 -3.34
CA LEU A 302 1.17 10.91 -3.09
C LEU A 302 2.05 12.15 -2.87
N ALA A 303 3.18 12.01 -2.18
CA ALA A 303 4.13 13.10 -1.98
C ALA A 303 4.78 13.55 -3.29
N ALA A 304 5.15 12.62 -4.18
CA ALA A 304 5.68 12.91 -5.50
C ALA A 304 4.66 13.67 -6.37
N ILE A 305 3.40 13.22 -6.35
CA ILE A 305 2.29 13.91 -7.00
C ILE A 305 2.11 15.32 -6.43
N SER A 306 2.14 15.48 -5.09
CA SER A 306 2.04 16.79 -4.44
C SER A 306 3.18 17.72 -4.87
N ALA A 307 4.43 17.23 -4.86
CA ALA A 307 5.60 17.99 -5.27
C ALA A 307 5.49 18.45 -6.74
N ARG A 308 5.01 17.58 -7.62
CA ARG A 308 4.78 17.91 -9.03
C ARG A 308 3.75 19.03 -9.20
N VAL A 309 2.63 18.96 -8.46
CA VAL A 309 1.56 19.97 -8.51
C VAL A 309 2.04 21.34 -8.00
N HIS A 310 2.87 21.36 -6.95
CA HIS A 310 3.41 22.60 -6.39
C HIS A 310 4.49 23.24 -7.26
N SER A 311 5.30 22.44 -7.95
CA SER A 311 6.39 22.99 -8.74
C SER A 311 5.90 23.58 -10.07
N LYS A 312 6.15 24.88 -10.27
CA LYS A 312 5.95 25.53 -11.58
C LYS A 312 7.10 25.23 -12.55
N GLU A 313 8.27 24.90 -12.04
CA GLU A 313 9.53 24.77 -12.79
C GLU A 313 10.11 23.34 -12.83
N ASN A 314 9.65 22.43 -11.97
CA ASN A 314 10.18 21.06 -11.99
C ASN A 314 9.56 20.31 -13.17
N THR A 315 10.39 20.00 -14.16
CA THR A 315 10.00 19.27 -15.37
C THR A 315 10.10 17.75 -15.19
N LEU A 316 10.61 17.29 -14.04
CA LEU A 316 10.71 15.87 -13.76
C LEU A 316 9.31 15.22 -13.74
N PRO A 317 9.14 14.09 -14.45
CA PRO A 317 7.94 13.29 -14.36
C PRO A 317 7.65 12.82 -12.93
N ILE A 318 6.37 12.57 -12.61
CA ILE A 318 5.93 12.07 -11.29
C ILE A 318 6.68 10.78 -10.91
N ALA A 319 6.91 9.89 -11.88
CA ALA A 319 7.62 8.64 -11.66
C ALA A 319 9.08 8.85 -11.21
N GLU A 320 9.79 9.82 -11.83
CA GLU A 320 11.17 10.14 -11.47
C GLU A 320 11.24 10.80 -10.09
N LEU A 321 10.30 11.69 -9.78
CA LEU A 321 10.17 12.28 -8.44
C LEU A 321 9.90 11.20 -7.38
N ALA A 322 9.01 10.25 -7.67
CA ALA A 322 8.73 9.14 -6.77
C ALA A 322 9.99 8.27 -6.55
N GLN A 323 10.77 8.01 -7.61
CA GLN A 323 12.01 7.27 -7.50
C GLN A 323 13.07 8.02 -6.66
N GLU A 324 13.21 9.34 -6.84
CA GLU A 324 14.08 10.14 -6.01
C GLU A 324 13.64 10.07 -4.53
N LEU A 325 12.36 10.27 -4.26
CA LEU A 325 11.80 10.24 -2.91
C LEU A 325 11.91 8.85 -2.24
N ARG A 326 11.89 7.76 -3.01
CA ARG A 326 12.12 6.40 -2.50
C ARG A 326 13.53 6.18 -1.94
N SER A 327 14.51 6.91 -2.45
CA SER A 327 15.92 6.70 -2.13
C SER A 327 16.25 6.88 -0.65
N ASP A 328 17.37 6.32 -0.23
CA ASP A 328 17.92 6.43 1.14
C ASP A 328 18.10 7.89 1.60
N LYS A 329 18.27 8.82 0.64
CA LYS A 329 18.42 10.24 0.91
C LYS A 329 17.14 10.88 1.50
N TYR A 330 15.97 10.32 1.19
CA TYR A 330 14.68 10.87 1.60
C TYR A 330 13.90 9.85 2.44
N PHE A 331 12.94 9.15 1.84
CA PHE A 331 12.06 8.29 2.63
C PHE A 331 12.63 6.90 2.87
N ASN A 332 13.62 6.43 2.11
CA ASN A 332 14.22 5.09 2.25
C ASN A 332 13.14 3.99 2.33
N VAL A 333 12.37 3.81 1.26
CA VAL A 333 11.19 2.93 1.32
C VAL A 333 11.56 1.44 1.47
N GLY A 334 12.73 1.05 0.97
CA GLY A 334 13.23 -0.32 1.05
C GLY A 334 13.82 -0.71 2.41
N SER A 335 14.06 0.22 3.34
CA SER A 335 14.60 -0.12 4.65
C SER A 335 13.54 -0.61 5.63
N GLU A 336 13.99 -1.42 6.60
CA GLU A 336 13.24 -1.71 7.81
C GLU A 336 12.74 -0.42 8.48
N ILE A 337 11.52 -0.46 9.00
CA ILE A 337 10.92 0.64 9.74
C ILE A 337 10.96 0.23 11.20
N ARG A 338 11.84 0.88 11.97
CA ARG A 338 12.16 0.54 13.35
C ARG A 338 11.36 1.35 14.34
#